data_AF-A0A2I0T9I0-F1
#
_entry.id   AF-A0A2I0T9I0-F1
#
_cell.length_a   1.000
_cell.length_b   1.000
_cell.length_c   1.000
_cell.angle_alpha   90.00
_cell.angle_beta   90.00
_cell.angle_gamma   90.00
#
_symmetry.space_group_name_H-M   'P 1'
#
loop_
_entity.id
_entity.type
_entity.pdbx_description
1 polymer ?
#
loop_
_entity_poly.entity_id
_entity_poly.type
_entity_poly.pdbx_seq_one_letter_code
_entity_poly.pdbx_strand_id
1 'polypeptide(L)'
;MEEGKKLDWATAEALAFGSLLSQGFNIRLSGQDVGRGTFSQRHAMLVCQETDDTYIPLNHMSPDQKGFLEVSNSPLSEEAVLGFEYGMSIESPKLLPIWEAQFGDFFNGAQIIFDTFISGVFIWSQEEPQNMGPWSFVSPRFEKQVGIKLRLVSRPPLPAPAVGIGTLHHQQQEEILTNTFMGIPKDER
;
A
#
# COMPACT_ATOMS: atom_id res chain seq x y z
N MET A 1 -18.22 17.47 -25.84
CA MET A 1 -18.48 16.05 -25.49
C MET A 1 -19.93 15.75 -25.83
N GLU A 2 -20.23 15.36 -27.06
CA GLU A 2 -21.64 15.26 -27.53
C GLU A 2 -22.30 13.88 -27.32
N GLU A 3 -21.61 12.84 -26.86
CA GLU A 3 -22.21 11.49 -26.91
C GLU A 3 -21.61 10.42 -25.98
N GLY A 4 -20.96 10.80 -24.87
CA GLY A 4 -20.37 9.83 -23.92
C GLY A 4 -19.27 8.91 -24.51
N LYS A 5 -18.81 9.19 -25.73
CA LYS A 5 -17.76 8.45 -26.45
C LYS A 5 -16.46 9.26 -26.45
N LYS A 6 -15.32 8.56 -26.45
CA LYS A 6 -13.95 9.12 -26.43
C LYS A 6 -13.61 9.90 -25.16
N LEU A 7 -13.87 9.29 -24.00
CA LEU A 7 -13.34 9.79 -22.72
C LEU A 7 -11.81 9.72 -22.76
N ASP A 8 -11.17 10.83 -22.41
CA ASP A 8 -9.72 10.84 -22.20
C ASP A 8 -9.37 10.30 -20.81
N TRP A 9 -8.08 10.12 -20.56
CA TRP A 9 -7.59 9.50 -19.34
C TRP A 9 -7.97 10.29 -18.08
N ALA A 10 -7.79 11.61 -18.11
CA ALA A 10 -8.09 12.48 -16.98
C ALA A 10 -9.58 12.53 -16.66
N THR A 11 -10.46 12.51 -17.67
CA THR A 11 -11.91 12.41 -17.43
C THR A 11 -12.27 11.08 -16.79
N ALA A 12 -11.69 9.97 -17.26
CA ALA A 12 -11.93 8.65 -16.66
C ALA A 12 -11.42 8.56 -15.21
N GLU A 13 -10.26 9.15 -14.92
CA GLU A 13 -9.71 9.27 -13.55
C GLU A 13 -10.64 10.07 -12.64
N ALA A 14 -11.12 11.23 -13.09
CA ALA A 14 -12.06 12.06 -12.33
C ALA A 14 -13.40 11.34 -12.07
N LEU A 15 -13.90 10.56 -13.04
CA LEU A 15 -15.10 9.73 -12.86
C LEU A 15 -14.88 8.63 -11.81
N ALA A 16 -13.71 7.97 -11.82
CA ALA A 16 -13.36 6.99 -10.81
C ALA A 16 -13.34 7.62 -9.41
N PHE A 17 -12.66 8.76 -9.25
CA PHE A 17 -12.61 9.49 -7.98
C PHE A 17 -13.99 9.92 -7.52
N GLY A 18 -14.76 10.60 -8.39
CA GLY A 18 -16.12 11.04 -8.06
C GLY A 18 -17.03 9.88 -7.63
N SER A 19 -16.91 8.72 -8.28
CA SER A 19 -17.72 7.54 -7.93
C SER A 19 -17.40 7.01 -6.52
N LEU A 20 -16.13 6.97 -6.13
CA LEU A 20 -15.71 6.53 -4.78
C LEU A 20 -16.09 7.53 -3.70
N LEU A 21 -15.90 8.83 -3.96
CA LEU A 21 -16.30 9.91 -3.06
C LEU A 21 -17.81 9.90 -2.79
N SER A 22 -18.62 9.65 -3.83
CA SER A 22 -20.08 9.54 -3.70
C SER A 22 -20.52 8.34 -2.86
N GLN A 23 -19.73 7.25 -2.86
CA GLN A 23 -19.93 6.07 -2.01
C GLN A 23 -19.43 6.27 -0.57
N GLY A 24 -18.80 7.41 -0.26
CA GLY A 24 -18.31 7.75 1.07
C GLY A 24 -16.89 7.29 1.37
N PHE A 25 -16.11 6.89 0.36
CA PHE A 25 -14.67 6.66 0.50
C PHE A 25 -13.92 7.99 0.43
N ASN A 26 -12.87 8.13 1.23
CA ASN A 26 -11.95 9.26 1.11
C ASN A 26 -10.87 8.94 0.09
N ILE A 27 -10.36 9.96 -0.58
CA ILE A 27 -9.24 9.82 -1.51
C ILE A 27 -8.17 10.82 -1.10
N ARG A 28 -6.92 10.39 -1.06
CA ARG A 28 -5.78 11.26 -0.84
C ARG A 28 -4.83 11.11 -2.02
N LEU A 29 -4.63 12.19 -2.76
CA LEU A 29 -3.70 12.26 -3.89
C LEU A 29 -2.51 13.11 -3.49
N SER A 30 -1.34 12.49 -3.38
CA SER A 30 -0.11 13.11 -2.90
C SER A 30 1.02 12.97 -3.92
N GLY A 31 1.85 13.99 -4.02
CA GLY A 31 3.00 14.01 -4.93
C GLY A 31 3.33 15.40 -5.43
N GLN A 32 4.37 15.49 -6.27
CA GLN A 32 4.83 16.77 -6.79
C GLN A 32 3.89 17.27 -7.89
N ASP A 33 3.34 18.48 -7.72
CA ASP A 33 2.43 19.15 -8.66
C ASP A 33 1.16 18.36 -9.05
N VAL A 34 0.72 17.41 -8.21
CA VAL A 34 -0.39 16.49 -8.51
C VAL A 34 -1.74 17.19 -8.70
N GLY A 35 -1.94 18.36 -8.10
CA GLY A 35 -3.20 19.11 -8.22
C GLY A 35 -3.51 19.57 -9.64
N ARG A 36 -2.49 20.04 -10.38
CA ARG A 36 -2.60 20.30 -11.82
C ARG A 36 -2.32 19.03 -12.63
N GLY A 37 -1.42 18.20 -12.13
CA GLY A 37 -0.77 17.10 -12.84
C GLY A 37 0.49 17.58 -13.54
N THR A 38 1.53 16.73 -13.55
CA THR A 38 2.82 17.00 -14.20
C THR A 38 2.65 17.44 -15.65
N PHE A 39 1.77 16.77 -16.40
CA PHE A 39 1.50 17.02 -17.82
C PHE A 39 0.36 18.01 -18.05
N SER A 40 -0.05 18.77 -17.03
CA SER A 40 -1.19 19.70 -17.07
C SER A 40 -2.48 19.06 -17.60
N GLN A 41 -2.74 17.83 -17.16
CA GLN A 41 -3.84 17.02 -17.66
C GLN A 41 -4.98 16.84 -16.64
N ARG A 42 -4.73 16.98 -15.34
CA ARG A 42 -5.66 16.57 -14.28
C ARG A 42 -6.57 17.70 -13.79
N HIS A 43 -5.97 18.82 -13.40
CA HIS A 43 -6.70 19.98 -12.86
C HIS A 43 -7.71 19.64 -11.74
N ALA A 44 -7.34 18.74 -10.83
CA ALA A 44 -8.15 18.39 -9.65
C ALA A 44 -8.25 19.55 -8.65
N MET A 45 -7.24 20.42 -8.64
CA MET A 45 -7.22 21.67 -7.88
C MET A 45 -7.14 22.84 -8.85
N LEU A 46 -8.16 23.71 -8.83
CA LEU A 46 -8.23 24.94 -9.60
C LEU A 46 -7.72 26.10 -8.74
N VAL A 47 -7.04 27.06 -9.36
CA VAL A 47 -6.49 28.24 -8.68
C VAL A 47 -7.11 29.49 -9.31
N CYS A 48 -7.74 30.32 -8.49
CA CYS A 48 -8.30 31.61 -8.90
C CYS A 48 -7.17 32.55 -9.32
N GLN A 49 -7.23 33.09 -10.54
CA GLN A 49 -6.18 33.96 -11.08
C GLN A 49 -6.12 35.35 -10.44
N GLU A 50 -7.18 35.76 -9.73
CA GLU A 50 -7.27 37.08 -9.11
C GLU A 50 -6.92 37.04 -7.61
N THR A 51 -7.24 35.92 -6.93
CA THR A 51 -7.13 35.81 -5.47
C THR A 51 -6.16 34.72 -5.00
N ASP A 52 -5.62 33.90 -5.92
CA ASP A 52 -4.83 32.69 -5.62
C ASP A 52 -5.56 31.62 -4.79
N ASP A 53 -6.87 31.79 -4.58
CA ASP A 53 -7.68 30.82 -3.84
C ASP A 53 -7.78 29.48 -4.58
N THR A 54 -7.70 28.39 -3.83
CA THR A 54 -7.80 27.03 -4.37
C THR A 54 -9.21 26.47 -4.26
N TYR A 55 -9.66 25.77 -5.30
CA TYR A 55 -10.96 25.13 -5.35
C TYR A 55 -10.85 23.70 -5.87
N ILE A 56 -11.44 22.74 -5.16
CA ILE A 56 -11.48 21.32 -5.55
C ILE A 56 -12.91 20.96 -5.96
N PRO A 57 -13.21 20.82 -7.26
CA PRO A 57 -14.58 20.57 -7.74
C PRO A 57 -15.19 19.28 -7.20
N LEU A 58 -14.40 18.20 -7.07
CA LEU A 58 -14.87 16.91 -6.57
C LEU A 58 -15.29 16.92 -5.09
N ASN A 59 -14.93 17.96 -4.33
CA ASN A 59 -15.38 18.14 -2.95
C ASN A 59 -16.73 18.86 -2.84
N HIS A 60 -17.33 19.25 -3.96
CA HIS A 60 -18.55 20.04 -4.02
C HIS A 60 -19.60 19.40 -4.94
N MET A 61 -19.60 18.07 -5.05
CA MET A 61 -20.54 17.34 -5.91
C MET A 61 -21.95 17.29 -5.31
N SER A 62 -22.07 17.17 -3.99
CA SER A 62 -23.34 17.15 -3.27
C SER A 62 -23.18 17.72 -1.85
N PRO A 63 -24.16 18.45 -1.30
CA PRO A 63 -24.11 18.95 0.07
C PRO A 63 -23.99 17.83 1.13
N ASP A 64 -24.51 16.64 0.82
CA ASP A 64 -24.55 15.50 1.76
C ASP A 64 -23.35 14.55 1.63
N GLN A 65 -22.37 14.87 0.76
CA GLN A 65 -21.24 13.99 0.51
C GLN A 65 -20.43 13.70 1.78
N LYS A 66 -20.01 12.44 1.92
CA LYS A 66 -19.23 11.97 3.09
C LYS A 66 -17.76 11.73 2.76
N GLY A 67 -17.46 11.39 1.52
CA GLY A 67 -16.09 11.23 1.02
C GLY A 67 -15.52 12.55 0.54
N PHE A 68 -14.26 12.80 0.84
CA PHE A 68 -13.54 13.98 0.36
C PHE A 68 -12.22 13.59 -0.30
N LEU A 69 -11.86 14.34 -1.34
CA LEU A 69 -10.57 14.30 -2.03
C LEU A 69 -9.63 15.31 -1.39
N GLU A 70 -8.53 14.81 -0.83
CA GLU A 70 -7.42 15.61 -0.37
C GLU A 70 -6.32 15.61 -1.42
N VAL A 71 -5.99 16.77 -1.97
CA VAL A 71 -4.89 16.94 -2.93
C VAL A 71 -3.71 17.57 -2.17
N SER A 72 -2.64 16.80 -2.00
CA SER A 72 -1.42 17.18 -1.28
C SER A 72 -0.26 17.37 -2.26
N ASN A 73 -0.04 18.61 -2.69
CA ASN A 73 1.19 18.95 -3.41
C ASN A 73 2.38 18.80 -2.45
N SER A 74 3.21 17.79 -2.69
CA SER A 74 4.32 17.44 -1.82
C SER A 74 5.53 18.36 -2.03
N PRO A 75 6.44 18.47 -1.04
CA PRO A 75 7.77 19.00 -1.31
C PRO A 75 8.53 18.10 -2.29
N LEU A 76 9.69 18.58 -2.77
CA LEU A 76 10.64 17.82 -3.61
C LEU A 76 11.34 16.73 -2.78
N SER A 77 10.59 15.69 -2.41
CA SER A 77 11.08 14.51 -1.71
C SER A 77 10.22 13.30 -2.06
N GLU A 78 10.85 12.21 -2.49
CA GLU A 78 10.17 10.96 -2.84
C GLU A 78 10.10 10.03 -1.62
N GLU A 79 11.23 9.82 -0.94
CA GLU A 79 11.35 8.84 0.16
C GLU A 79 10.42 9.17 1.34
N ALA A 80 10.51 10.38 1.88
CA ALA A 80 9.74 10.77 3.05
C ALA A 80 8.25 10.86 2.73
N VAL A 81 7.90 11.33 1.53
CA VAL A 81 6.50 11.46 1.09
C VAL A 81 5.90 10.08 0.89
N LEU A 82 6.58 9.16 0.20
CA LEU A 82 6.07 7.81 0.01
C LEU A 82 5.94 7.05 1.34
N GLY A 83 6.90 7.23 2.27
CA GLY A 83 6.81 6.68 3.61
C GLY A 83 5.62 7.22 4.41
N PHE A 84 5.33 8.51 4.28
CA PHE A 84 4.15 9.15 4.89
C PHE A 84 2.85 8.58 4.31
N GLU A 85 2.74 8.48 2.98
CA GLU A 85 1.54 7.94 2.33
C GLU A 85 1.34 6.45 2.63
N TYR A 86 2.41 5.67 2.78
CA TYR A 86 2.32 4.30 3.28
C TYR A 86 1.71 4.26 4.69
N GLY A 87 2.15 5.15 5.59
CA GLY A 87 1.56 5.30 6.92
C GLY A 87 0.06 5.64 6.90
N MET A 88 -0.36 6.53 6.00
CA MET A 88 -1.77 6.85 5.80
C MET A 88 -2.58 5.64 5.28
N SER A 89 -1.97 4.83 4.42
CA SER A 89 -2.62 3.64 3.84
C SER A 89 -2.96 2.56 4.85
N ILE A 90 -2.15 2.39 5.90
CA ILE A 90 -2.38 1.39 6.94
C ILE A 90 -3.32 1.88 8.04
N GLU A 91 -3.55 3.19 8.15
CA GLU A 91 -4.36 3.79 9.22
C GLU A 91 -5.86 3.68 8.94
N SER A 92 -6.30 4.04 7.73
CA SER A 92 -7.72 4.06 7.39
C SER A 92 -8.05 3.14 6.21
N PRO A 93 -8.82 2.05 6.42
CA PRO A 93 -9.23 1.16 5.34
C PRO A 93 -10.26 1.78 4.38
N LYS A 94 -10.80 2.97 4.71
CA LYS A 94 -11.75 3.72 3.86
C LYS A 94 -11.09 4.85 3.08
N LEU A 95 -9.77 4.99 3.18
CA LEU A 95 -8.98 5.93 2.42
C LEU A 95 -8.38 5.21 1.20
N LEU A 96 -8.48 5.84 0.03
CA LEU A 96 -7.69 5.49 -1.14
C LEU A 96 -6.49 6.46 -1.21
N PRO A 97 -5.32 6.10 -0.66
CA PRO A 97 -4.11 6.89 -0.81
C PRO A 97 -3.45 6.58 -2.16
N ILE A 98 -3.08 7.63 -2.88
CA ILE A 98 -2.41 7.58 -4.16
C ILE A 98 -1.20 8.49 -4.07
N TRP A 99 -0.03 7.92 -4.32
CA TRP A 99 1.21 8.67 -4.50
C TRP A 99 1.58 8.70 -5.99
N GLU A 100 1.81 9.88 -6.54
CA GLU A 100 2.26 10.08 -7.93
C GLU A 100 3.67 10.69 -7.96
N ALA A 101 4.61 9.94 -8.54
CA ALA A 101 5.92 10.48 -8.89
C ALA A 101 5.79 11.44 -10.09
N GLN A 102 6.59 12.51 -10.11
CA GLN A 102 6.57 13.46 -11.23
C GLN A 102 6.90 12.77 -12.57
N PHE A 103 7.95 11.93 -12.55
CA PHE A 103 8.29 10.97 -13.60
C PHE A 103 8.59 9.63 -12.95
N GLY A 104 8.32 8.55 -13.68
CA GLY A 104 8.54 7.18 -13.18
C GLY A 104 9.95 6.98 -12.65
N ASP A 105 10.99 7.45 -13.36
CA ASP A 105 12.40 7.22 -13.02
C ASP A 105 12.82 7.67 -11.60
N PHE A 106 12.07 8.57 -10.96
CA PHE A 106 12.35 9.07 -9.61
C PHE A 106 11.86 8.15 -8.49
N PHE A 107 11.17 7.04 -8.80
CA PHE A 107 10.75 6.06 -7.78
C PHE A 107 11.93 5.52 -6.96
N ASN A 108 13.12 5.46 -7.57
CA ASN A 108 14.35 4.97 -6.94
C ASN A 108 14.79 5.81 -5.72
N GLY A 109 14.39 7.07 -5.64
CA GLY A 109 14.60 7.92 -4.46
C GLY A 109 13.90 7.36 -3.22
N ALA A 110 12.82 6.59 -3.40
CA ALA A 110 12.07 5.95 -2.33
C ALA A 110 12.27 4.43 -2.28
N GLN A 111 13.36 3.90 -2.85
CA GLN A 111 13.62 2.46 -2.93
C GLN A 111 13.55 1.78 -1.55
N ILE A 112 14.05 2.44 -0.51
CA ILE A 112 14.00 1.92 0.87
C ILE A 112 12.56 1.68 1.32
N ILE A 113 11.64 2.59 1.00
CA ILE A 113 10.22 2.45 1.32
C ILE A 113 9.57 1.35 0.49
N PHE A 114 9.90 1.27 -0.80
CA PHE A 114 9.44 0.19 -1.66
C PHE A 114 9.87 -1.18 -1.14
N ASP A 115 11.16 -1.38 -0.88
CA ASP A 115 11.69 -2.68 -0.49
C ASP A 115 11.25 -3.09 0.92
N THR A 116 11.21 -2.13 1.86
CA THR A 116 11.04 -2.46 3.29
C THR A 116 9.58 -2.45 3.74
N PHE A 117 8.72 -1.64 3.10
CA PHE A 117 7.35 -1.38 3.57
C PHE A 117 6.28 -1.76 2.56
N ILE A 118 6.44 -1.34 1.29
CA ILE A 118 5.41 -1.55 0.26
C ILE A 118 5.50 -2.95 -0.34
N SER A 119 6.72 -3.43 -0.60
CA SER A 119 6.95 -4.79 -1.11
C SER A 119 6.64 -5.77 0.02
N GLY A 120 5.61 -6.59 -0.19
CA GLY A 120 5.13 -7.52 0.81
C GLY A 120 6.18 -8.57 1.13
N VAL A 121 6.45 -8.77 2.42
CA VAL A 121 7.12 -9.97 2.91
C VAL A 121 6.14 -11.12 2.79
N PHE A 122 6.41 -12.06 1.89
CA PHE A 122 5.59 -13.26 1.76
C PHE A 122 6.00 -14.25 2.85
N ILE A 123 5.09 -14.53 3.78
CA ILE A 123 5.33 -15.44 4.90
C ILE A 123 4.83 -16.84 4.53
N TRP A 124 5.68 -17.84 4.75
CA TRP A 124 5.29 -19.25 4.78
C TRP A 124 5.08 -19.67 6.25
N SER A 125 3.82 -19.78 6.67
CA SER A 125 3.46 -20.22 8.03
C SER A 125 3.16 -21.71 8.03
N GLN A 126 3.85 -22.49 8.86
CA GLN A 126 3.59 -23.93 9.04
C GLN A 126 3.68 -24.35 10.51
N GLU A 127 2.92 -25.37 10.91
CA GLU A 127 2.96 -25.88 12.29
C GLU A 127 4.10 -26.88 12.52
N GLU A 128 4.61 -27.48 11.44
CA GLU A 128 5.69 -28.45 11.48
C GLU A 128 7.04 -27.79 11.81
N PRO A 129 7.98 -28.52 12.43
CA PRO A 129 9.36 -28.08 12.59
C PRO A 129 10.00 -27.59 11.28
N GLN A 130 10.92 -26.63 11.36
CA GLN A 130 11.62 -26.06 10.20
C GLN A 130 12.25 -27.10 9.25
N ASN A 131 12.73 -28.21 9.80
CA ASN A 131 13.33 -29.33 9.07
C ASN A 131 12.31 -30.37 8.56
N MET A 132 11.01 -30.08 8.71
CA MET A 132 9.88 -30.91 8.32
C MET A 132 8.87 -30.08 7.52
N GLY A 133 7.78 -30.74 7.11
CA GLY A 133 6.74 -30.10 6.34
C GLY A 133 7.21 -29.64 4.96
N PRO A 134 6.46 -28.75 4.31
CA PRO A 134 6.73 -28.38 2.93
C PRO A 134 7.88 -27.36 2.77
N TRP A 135 8.36 -26.73 3.83
CA TRP A 135 9.31 -25.60 3.76
C TRP A 135 10.51 -25.85 2.83
N SER A 136 11.25 -26.94 3.05
CA SER A 136 12.45 -27.26 2.24
C SER A 136 12.12 -27.52 0.76
N PHE A 137 10.88 -27.89 0.45
CA PHE A 137 10.40 -28.08 -0.91
C PHE A 137 9.96 -26.75 -1.54
N VAL A 138 9.15 -25.96 -0.85
CA VAL A 138 8.53 -24.75 -1.43
C VAL A 138 9.49 -23.58 -1.50
N SER A 139 10.36 -23.39 -0.50
CA SER A 139 11.28 -22.26 -0.38
C SER A 139 12.12 -22.03 -1.65
N PRO A 140 12.90 -23.01 -2.16
CA PRO A 140 13.72 -22.80 -3.36
C PRO A 140 12.89 -22.68 -4.64
N ARG A 141 11.63 -23.16 -4.65
CA ARG A 141 10.76 -23.10 -5.83
C ARG A 141 10.10 -21.73 -5.97
N PHE A 142 9.61 -21.16 -4.86
CA PHE A 142 9.08 -19.80 -4.85
C PHE A 142 10.16 -18.78 -5.24
N GLU A 143 11.38 -18.94 -4.73
CA GLU A 143 12.48 -18.04 -5.08
C GLU A 143 12.87 -18.16 -6.56
N LYS A 144 13.04 -19.39 -7.08
CA LYS A 144 13.53 -19.59 -8.45
C LYS A 144 12.45 -19.46 -9.54
N GLN A 145 11.20 -19.84 -9.27
CA GLN A 145 10.14 -19.88 -10.28
C GLN A 145 9.25 -18.63 -10.24
N VAL A 146 9.04 -18.06 -9.05
CA VAL A 146 8.12 -16.93 -8.83
C VAL A 146 8.88 -15.63 -8.51
N GLY A 147 10.20 -15.71 -8.23
CA GLY A 147 11.02 -14.55 -7.87
C GLY A 147 10.71 -14.00 -6.48
N ILE A 148 10.01 -14.78 -5.64
CA ILE A 148 9.56 -14.35 -4.31
C ILE A 148 10.40 -15.06 -3.24
N LYS A 149 11.07 -14.27 -2.39
CA LYS A 149 11.77 -14.78 -1.22
C LYS A 149 10.81 -14.87 -0.03
N LEU A 150 10.49 -16.11 0.37
CA LEU A 150 9.59 -16.38 1.50
C LEU A 150 10.31 -16.23 2.84
N ARG A 151 9.64 -15.70 3.85
CA ARG A 151 10.03 -15.77 5.26
C ARG A 151 9.31 -16.95 5.94
N LEU A 152 10.04 -17.84 6.59
CA LEU A 152 9.45 -18.95 7.32
C LEU A 152 8.98 -18.50 8.71
N VAL A 153 7.77 -18.89 9.10
CA VAL A 153 7.32 -18.93 10.49
C VAL A 153 6.91 -20.37 10.80
N SER A 154 7.64 -21.03 11.70
CA SER A 154 7.43 -22.44 12.03
C SER A 154 7.91 -22.77 13.44
N ARG A 155 7.68 -24.02 13.89
CA ARG A 155 8.40 -24.56 15.05
C ARG A 155 9.91 -24.61 14.75
N PRO A 156 10.77 -24.52 15.78
CA PRO A 156 12.21 -24.74 15.60
C PRO A 156 12.48 -26.15 15.05
N PRO A 157 13.67 -26.41 14.49
CA PRO A 157 14.01 -27.74 14.02
C PRO A 157 14.00 -28.73 15.19
N LEU A 158 13.26 -29.84 15.02
CA LEU A 158 13.10 -30.87 16.06
C LEU A 158 13.49 -32.26 15.51
N PRO A 159 14.01 -33.15 16.38
CA PRO A 159 14.25 -34.55 16.02
C PRO A 159 12.96 -35.39 15.99
N ALA A 160 11.83 -34.81 16.41
CA ALA A 160 10.51 -35.46 16.44
C ALA A 160 9.43 -34.55 15.83
N PRO A 161 8.31 -35.11 15.33
CA PRO A 161 7.27 -34.32 14.65
C PRO A 161 6.59 -33.27 15.54
N ALA A 162 6.53 -33.51 16.85
CA ALA A 162 5.97 -32.60 17.83
C ALA A 162 6.60 -32.86 19.22
N VAL A 163 6.49 -31.86 20.10
CA VAL A 163 6.81 -32.02 21.51
C VAL A 163 5.75 -32.87 22.22
N GLY A 164 6.15 -33.78 23.11
CA GLY A 164 5.23 -34.62 23.88
C GLY A 164 4.63 -33.94 25.11
N ILE A 165 5.00 -32.68 25.39
CA ILE A 165 4.57 -31.90 26.55
C ILE A 165 3.47 -30.94 26.10
N GLY A 166 2.23 -31.14 26.58
CA GLY A 166 1.07 -30.36 26.14
C GLY A 166 1.18 -28.85 26.36
N THR A 167 1.76 -28.41 27.49
CA THR A 167 1.98 -26.98 27.78
C THR A 167 2.94 -26.34 26.77
N LEU A 168 4.04 -27.03 26.45
CA LEU A 168 5.02 -26.56 25.46
C LEU A 168 4.45 -26.55 24.04
N HIS A 169 3.60 -27.53 23.70
CA HIS A 169 2.91 -27.58 22.41
C HIS A 169 1.99 -26.37 22.21
N HIS A 170 1.21 -26.01 23.22
CA HIS A 170 0.33 -24.84 23.17
C HIS A 170 1.12 -23.53 23.05
N GLN A 171 2.22 -23.40 23.81
CA GLN A 171 3.12 -22.24 23.72
C GLN A 171 3.70 -22.10 22.30
N GLN A 172 4.20 -23.18 21.71
CA GLN A 172 4.73 -23.17 20.35
C GLN A 172 3.66 -22.80 19.31
N GLN A 173 2.41 -23.23 19.51
CA GLN A 173 1.31 -22.89 18.61
C GLN A 173 0.94 -21.40 18.67
N GLU A 174 0.85 -20.84 19.87
CA GLU A 174 0.59 -19.41 20.07
C GLU A 174 1.72 -18.55 19.52
N GLU A 175 2.97 -18.99 19.67
CA GLU A 175 4.15 -18.33 19.12
C GLU A 175 4.13 -18.28 17.59
N ILE A 176 3.76 -19.38 16.92
CA ILE A 176 3.60 -19.42 15.45
C ILE A 176 2.52 -18.44 15.00
N LEU A 177 1.33 -18.49 15.61
CA LEU A 177 0.22 -17.59 15.24
C LEU A 177 0.63 -16.13 15.42
N THR A 178 1.27 -15.84 16.55
CA THR A 178 1.74 -14.50 16.88
C THR A 178 2.79 -14.02 15.87
N ASN A 179 3.82 -14.81 15.59
CA ASN A 179 4.91 -14.46 14.67
C ASN A 179 4.47 -14.39 13.20
N THR A 180 3.42 -15.11 12.82
CA THR A 180 2.83 -15.04 11.47
C THR A 180 2.16 -13.68 11.23
N PHE A 181 1.51 -13.10 12.24
CA PHE A 181 0.80 -11.83 12.11
C PHE A 181 1.59 -10.59 12.60
N MET A 182 2.69 -10.75 13.34
CA MET A 182 3.44 -9.63 13.94
C MET A 182 4.44 -8.91 13.02
N GLY A 183 4.54 -9.23 11.72
CA GLY A 183 5.50 -8.55 10.83
C GLY A 183 6.96 -8.74 11.28
N ILE A 184 7.91 -7.95 10.77
CA ILE A 184 9.35 -8.10 11.09
C ILE A 184 9.68 -7.58 12.51
N PRO A 185 10.24 -8.42 13.41
CA PRO A 185 10.84 -7.92 14.66
C PRO A 185 11.96 -6.93 14.36
N LYS A 186 12.03 -5.83 15.12
CA LYS A 186 12.96 -4.70 14.87
C LYS A 186 14.45 -5.07 14.76
N ASP A 187 14.87 -6.24 15.24
CA ASP A 187 16.28 -6.66 15.28
C ASP A 187 16.80 -7.35 14.00
N GLU A 188 15.94 -7.67 13.03
CA GLU A 188 16.33 -8.29 11.75
C GLU A 188 16.03 -7.39 10.52
N ARG A 189 15.92 -6.07 10.75
CA ARG A 189 15.91 -5.06 9.67
C ARG A 189 17.32 -4.60 9.34
#